data_AF-A0A3C0IYH2-F1
#
_entry.id   AF-A0A3C0IYH2-F1
#
_cell.length_a   1.000
_cell.length_b   1.000
_cell.length_c   1.000
_cell.angle_alpha   90.00
_cell.angle_beta   90.00
_cell.angle_gamma   90.00
#
_symmetry.space_group_name_H-M   'P 1'
#
loop_
_entity.id
_entity.type
_entity.pdbx_description
1 polymer ?
#
loop_
_entity_poly.entity_id
_entity_poly.type
_entity_poly.pdbx_seq_one_letter_code
_entity_poly.pdbx_strand_id
1 'polypeptide(L)'
;MQTIETREQTRAGTEAEAKVEIKTETGAKAEGYIAAAISRELGVPRQHVESVVRLLDEGNTIPFLARYRKEQTGGLDEEVLRAIEQRVEYLRNLANRRTEVIRLIDEQGALTPQIAQALEAAVTLQRVEDIYRPFRPKRRTRAGVARERGLEPLAAWLMS
;
A
#
# COMPACT_ATOMS: atom_id res chain seq x y z
N MET A 1 -29.38 34.10 -24.12
CA MET A 1 -28.59 32.85 -24.22
C MET A 1 -27.34 33.03 -23.36
N GLN A 2 -27.38 32.72 -22.05
CA GLN A 2 -26.20 32.66 -21.14
C GLN A 2 -26.64 32.37 -19.70
N THR A 3 -26.85 31.10 -19.33
CA THR A 3 -27.04 30.72 -17.90
C THR A 3 -26.74 29.25 -17.58
N ILE A 4 -25.92 28.53 -18.36
CA ILE A 4 -25.71 27.07 -18.13
C ILE A 4 -24.26 26.67 -17.79
N GLU A 5 -23.27 27.57 -17.92
CA GLU A 5 -21.85 27.19 -17.79
C GLU A 5 -21.26 27.25 -16.36
N THR A 6 -21.99 27.69 -15.33
CA THR A 6 -21.40 27.90 -13.98
C THR A 6 -21.65 26.75 -12.99
N ARG A 7 -22.43 25.72 -13.35
CA ARG A 7 -22.81 24.63 -12.42
C ARG A 7 -21.90 23.39 -12.43
N GLU A 8 -21.05 23.20 -13.44
CA GLU A 8 -20.16 22.03 -13.49
C GLU A 8 -18.85 22.22 -12.73
N GLN A 9 -18.38 23.46 -12.55
CA GLN A 9 -17.09 23.74 -11.90
C GLN A 9 -17.12 23.61 -10.37
N THR A 10 -18.29 23.70 -9.72
CA THR A 10 -18.42 23.57 -8.26
C THR A 10 -18.51 22.13 -7.78
N ARG A 11 -19.00 21.18 -8.60
CA ARG A 11 -19.17 19.78 -8.19
C ARG A 11 -17.85 18.99 -8.21
N ALA A 12 -16.98 19.30 -9.16
CA ALA A 12 -15.66 18.66 -9.30
C ALA A 12 -14.68 19.01 -8.17
N GLY A 13 -14.79 20.20 -7.56
CA GLY A 13 -13.98 20.62 -6.40
C GLY A 13 -14.28 19.78 -5.15
N THR A 14 -15.56 19.57 -4.83
CA THR A 14 -16.02 18.79 -3.67
C THR A 14 -15.63 17.31 -3.71
N GLU A 15 -15.65 16.66 -4.88
CA GLU A 15 -15.29 15.24 -4.99
C GLU A 15 -13.78 15.00 -4.92
N ALA A 16 -12.97 15.95 -5.41
CA ALA A 16 -11.51 15.90 -5.30
C ALA A 16 -11.04 16.15 -3.86
N GLU A 17 -11.62 17.14 -3.17
CA GLU A 17 -11.33 17.44 -1.77
C GLU A 17 -11.72 16.28 -0.84
N ALA A 18 -12.91 15.69 -1.03
CA ALA A 18 -13.33 14.50 -0.28
C ALA A 18 -12.42 13.28 -0.52
N LYS A 19 -11.92 13.08 -1.75
CA LYS A 19 -10.95 12.00 -2.04
C LYS A 19 -9.58 12.24 -1.40
N VAL A 20 -9.18 13.49 -1.23
CA VAL A 20 -7.92 13.86 -0.56
C VAL A 20 -8.05 13.66 0.95
N GLU A 21 -9.15 14.07 1.56
CA GLU A 21 -9.43 13.84 2.99
C GLU A 21 -9.52 12.35 3.36
N ILE A 22 -10.18 11.54 2.54
CA ILE A 22 -10.27 10.08 2.80
C ILE A 22 -8.90 9.40 2.69
N LYS A 23 -8.03 9.88 1.77
CA LYS A 23 -6.66 9.38 1.64
C LYS A 23 -5.77 9.78 2.82
N THR A 24 -5.90 11.01 3.33
CA THR A 24 -5.10 11.49 4.47
C THR A 24 -5.52 10.82 5.78
N GLU A 25 -6.81 10.58 6.01
CA GLU A 25 -7.29 9.86 7.19
C GLU A 25 -6.87 8.38 7.22
N THR A 26 -6.87 7.73 6.06
CA THR A 26 -6.45 6.32 5.94
C THR A 26 -4.94 6.18 6.15
N GLY A 27 -4.15 7.12 5.62
CA GLY A 27 -2.70 7.19 5.85
C GLY A 27 -2.34 7.43 7.32
N ALA A 28 -3.00 8.39 7.98
CA ALA A 28 -2.76 8.68 9.40
C ALA A 28 -3.14 7.52 10.33
N LYS A 29 -4.22 6.77 10.02
CA LYS A 29 -4.57 5.54 10.74
C LYS A 29 -3.52 4.44 10.54
N ALA A 30 -2.98 4.29 9.32
CA ALA A 30 -1.93 3.33 9.03
C ALA A 30 -0.64 3.64 9.78
N GLU A 31 -0.21 4.91 9.82
CA GLU A 31 0.99 5.33 10.55
C GLU A 31 0.86 5.14 12.07
N GLY A 32 -0.30 5.48 12.63
CA GLY A 32 -0.60 5.23 14.04
C GLY A 32 -0.58 3.73 14.40
N TYR A 33 -1.06 2.87 13.51
CA TYR A 33 -0.99 1.42 13.66
C TYR A 33 0.46 0.90 13.59
N ILE A 34 1.26 1.42 12.66
CA ILE A 34 2.68 1.06 12.48
C ILE A 34 3.47 1.37 13.75
N ALA A 35 3.35 2.59 14.27
CA ALA A 35 4.05 2.98 15.50
C ALA A 35 3.61 2.13 16.70
N ALA A 36 2.32 1.82 16.82
CA ALA A 36 1.80 0.97 17.89
C ALA A 36 2.27 -0.50 17.78
N ALA A 37 2.40 -1.04 16.56
CA ALA A 37 2.92 -2.38 16.34
C ALA A 37 4.40 -2.48 16.74
N ILE A 38 5.23 -1.54 16.26
CA ILE A 38 6.66 -1.49 16.56
C ILE A 38 6.92 -1.27 18.05
N SER A 39 6.15 -0.39 18.69
CA SER A 39 6.24 -0.13 20.12
C SER A 39 6.06 -1.41 20.94
N ARG A 40 5.09 -2.26 20.58
CA ARG A 40 4.86 -3.55 21.26
C ARG A 40 5.96 -4.57 20.96
N GLU A 41 6.47 -4.61 19.73
CA GLU A 41 7.47 -5.59 19.30
C GLU A 41 8.85 -5.31 19.89
N LEU A 42 9.26 -4.04 19.97
CA LEU A 42 10.58 -3.62 20.44
C LEU A 42 10.59 -3.13 21.89
N GLY A 43 9.43 -3.02 22.54
CA GLY A 43 9.33 -2.51 23.92
C GLY A 43 9.65 -1.02 24.05
N VAL A 44 9.64 -0.27 22.95
CA VAL A 44 9.95 1.16 22.90
C VAL A 44 8.67 1.98 23.10
N PRO A 45 8.67 3.08 23.88
CA PRO A 45 7.52 3.96 23.99
C PRO A 45 7.06 4.48 22.62
N ARG A 46 5.74 4.40 22.37
CA ARG A 46 5.12 4.79 21.10
C ARG A 46 5.54 6.19 20.64
N GLN A 47 5.61 7.15 21.55
CA GLN A 47 6.00 8.54 21.25
C GLN A 47 7.41 8.65 20.65
N HIS A 48 8.34 7.80 21.10
CA HIS A 48 9.70 7.75 20.56
C HIS A 48 9.72 7.08 19.19
N VAL A 49 8.95 6.01 18.99
CA VAL A 49 8.78 5.40 17.66
C VAL A 49 8.21 6.41 16.67
N GLU A 50 7.14 7.13 17.02
CA GLU A 50 6.55 8.17 16.17
C GLU A 50 7.55 9.29 15.84
N SER A 51 8.36 9.69 16.81
CA SER A 51 9.40 10.71 16.61
C SER A 51 10.51 10.22 15.71
N VAL A 52 10.97 8.97 15.87
CA VAL A 52 11.96 8.34 14.99
C VAL A 52 11.42 8.23 13.57
N VAL A 53 10.19 7.74 13.39
CA VAL A 53 9.53 7.64 12.07
C VAL A 53 9.49 8.99 11.38
N ARG A 54 9.00 10.03 12.06
CA ARG A 54 8.93 11.39 11.50
C ARG A 54 10.32 11.90 11.08
N LEU A 55 11.33 11.69 11.92
CA LEU A 55 12.70 12.13 11.62
C LEU A 55 13.29 11.36 10.42
N LEU A 56 13.00 10.06 10.29
CA LEU A 56 13.40 9.28 9.11
C LEU A 56 12.69 9.77 7.84
N ASP A 57 11.41 10.13 7.93
CA ASP A 57 10.64 10.68 6.81
C ASP A 57 11.13 12.06 6.35
N GLU A 58 11.68 12.86 7.28
CA GLU A 58 12.39 14.11 6.99
C GLU A 58 13.75 13.88 6.29
N GLY A 59 14.17 12.63 6.09
CA GLY A 59 15.42 12.25 5.42
C GLY A 59 16.64 12.21 6.33
N ASN A 60 16.46 12.20 7.65
CA ASN A 60 17.57 12.05 8.58
C ASN A 60 18.10 10.61 8.56
N THR A 61 19.42 10.43 8.72
CA THR A 61 20.05 9.10 8.74
C THR A 61 20.17 8.55 10.16
N ILE A 62 20.17 7.23 10.32
CA ILE A 62 20.32 6.57 11.61
C ILE A 62 21.56 7.04 12.41
N PRO A 63 22.77 7.16 11.82
CA PRO A 63 23.93 7.67 12.54
C PRO A 63 23.76 9.12 13.01
N PHE A 64 23.02 9.95 12.25
CA PHE A 64 22.71 11.32 12.64
C PHE A 64 21.73 11.35 13.82
N LEU A 65 20.69 10.51 13.80
CA LEU A 65 19.72 10.42 14.89
C LEU A 65 20.37 9.96 16.20
N ALA A 66 21.18 8.90 16.13
CA ALA A 66 21.89 8.35 17.27
C ALA A 66 22.87 9.35 17.92
N ARG A 67 23.45 10.26 17.14
CA ARG A 67 24.42 11.26 17.63
C ARG A 67 23.79 12.57 18.07
N TYR A 68 22.86 13.11 17.28
CA TYR A 68 22.40 14.50 17.40
C TYR A 68 20.93 14.66 17.79
N ARG A 69 20.14 13.57 17.77
CA ARG A 69 18.69 13.61 18.08
C ARG A 69 18.29 12.74 19.27
N LYS A 70 19.22 12.44 20.18
CA LYS A 70 18.98 11.57 21.35
C LYS A 70 17.77 11.97 22.18
N GLU A 71 17.59 13.26 22.46
CA GLU A 71 16.43 13.73 23.25
C GLU A 71 15.10 13.45 22.55
N GLN A 72 15.05 13.58 21.22
CA GLN A 72 13.83 13.36 20.43
C GLN A 72 13.55 11.87 20.24
N THR A 73 14.58 11.03 20.19
CA THR A 73 14.44 9.57 20.07
C THR A 73 14.31 8.85 21.41
N GLY A 74 14.47 9.55 22.56
CA GLY A 74 14.47 8.92 23.88
C GLY A 74 15.76 8.17 24.22
N GLY A 75 16.87 8.53 23.55
CA GLY A 75 18.19 7.95 23.79
C GLY A 75 18.38 6.55 23.23
N LEU A 76 17.55 6.12 22.27
CA LEU A 76 17.66 4.83 21.61
C LEU A 76 19.03 4.63 20.96
N ASP A 77 19.54 3.42 21.04
CA ASP A 77 20.79 3.03 20.41
C ASP A 77 20.63 2.81 18.90
N GLU A 78 21.77 2.67 18.21
CA GLU A 78 21.79 2.54 16.75
C GLU A 78 21.13 1.23 16.27
N GLU A 79 21.22 0.16 17.07
CA GLU A 79 20.63 -1.14 16.76
C GLU A 79 19.09 -1.06 16.76
N VAL A 80 18.51 -0.46 17.81
CA VAL A 80 17.07 -0.28 17.92
C VAL A 80 16.56 0.70 16.86
N LEU A 81 17.29 1.77 16.56
CA LEU A 81 16.91 2.69 15.48
C LEU A 81 16.86 1.98 14.11
N ARG A 82 17.83 1.11 13.81
CA ARG A 82 17.81 0.29 12.57
C ARG A 82 16.65 -0.71 12.58
N ALA A 83 16.38 -1.34 13.72
CA ALA A 83 15.25 -2.26 13.85
C ALA A 83 13.90 -1.56 13.61
N ILE A 84 13.75 -0.33 14.12
CA ILE A 84 12.59 0.53 13.85
C ILE A 84 12.50 0.81 12.34
N GLU A 85 13.56 1.33 11.72
CA GLU A 85 13.59 1.66 10.28
C GLU A 85 13.16 0.49 9.40
N GLN A 86 13.79 -0.68 9.59
CA GLN A 86 13.47 -1.90 8.82
C GLN A 86 12.02 -2.33 9.03
N ARG A 87 11.52 -2.21 10.26
CA ARG A 87 10.15 -2.63 10.58
C ARG A 87 9.12 -1.66 10.02
N VAL A 88 9.38 -0.36 10.06
CA VAL A 88 8.56 0.68 9.42
C VAL A 88 8.47 0.41 7.93
N GLU A 89 9.60 0.18 7.27
CA GLU A 89 9.65 -0.11 5.84
C GLU A 89 8.82 -1.36 5.49
N TYR A 90 9.00 -2.45 6.25
CA TYR A 90 8.21 -3.67 6.06
C TYR A 90 6.71 -3.42 6.17
N LEU A 91 6.28 -2.73 7.23
CA LEU A 91 4.85 -2.50 7.49
C LEU A 91 4.24 -1.54 6.47
N ARG A 92 4.98 -0.53 6.02
CA ARG A 92 4.57 0.34 4.90
C ARG A 92 4.42 -0.46 3.61
N ASN A 93 5.39 -1.31 3.30
CA ASN A 93 5.32 -2.20 2.12
C ASN A 93 4.11 -3.13 2.19
N LEU A 94 3.81 -3.69 3.36
CA LEU A 94 2.61 -4.51 3.59
C LEU A 94 1.32 -3.70 3.35
N ALA A 95 1.22 -2.50 3.92
CA ALA A 95 0.04 -1.63 3.77
C ALA A 95 -0.16 -1.18 2.32
N ASN A 96 0.92 -0.82 1.62
CA ASN A 96 0.91 -0.45 0.21
C ASN A 96 0.46 -1.63 -0.65
N ARG A 97 1.04 -2.82 -0.41
CA ARG A 97 0.68 -4.02 -1.16
C ARG A 97 -0.77 -4.43 -0.94
N ARG A 98 -1.27 -4.33 0.30
CA ARG A 98 -2.67 -4.56 0.63
C ARG A 98 -3.59 -3.62 -0.16
N THR A 99 -3.30 -2.32 -0.13
CA THR A 99 -4.07 -1.31 -0.87
C THR A 99 -4.06 -1.59 -2.37
N GLU A 100 -2.90 -1.97 -2.92
CA GLU A 100 -2.77 -2.33 -4.33
C GLU A 100 -3.63 -3.56 -4.68
N VAL A 101 -3.56 -4.61 -3.88
CA VAL A 101 -4.34 -5.85 -4.10
C VAL A 101 -5.84 -5.59 -3.99
N ILE A 102 -6.28 -4.79 -3.02
CA ILE A 102 -7.68 -4.38 -2.89
C ILE A 102 -8.13 -3.70 -4.18
N ARG A 103 -7.36 -2.72 -4.67
CA ARG A 103 -7.65 -2.02 -5.93
C ARG A 103 -7.72 -2.99 -7.12
N LEU A 104 -6.77 -3.91 -7.24
CA LEU A 104 -6.71 -4.88 -8.36
C LEU A 104 -7.89 -5.85 -8.36
N ILE A 105 -8.41 -6.22 -7.19
CA ILE A 105 -9.58 -7.10 -7.06
C ILE A 105 -10.87 -6.31 -7.31
N ASP A 106 -10.92 -5.06 -6.85
CA ASP A 106 -12.05 -4.15 -7.07
C ASP A 106 -12.22 -3.79 -8.55
N GLU A 107 -11.12 -3.58 -9.27
CA GLU A 107 -11.11 -3.37 -10.73
C GLU A 107 -11.68 -4.55 -11.53
N GLN A 108 -11.68 -5.75 -10.94
CA GLN A 108 -12.30 -6.95 -11.53
C GLN A 108 -13.77 -7.12 -11.12
N GLY A 109 -14.31 -6.23 -10.27
CA GLY A 109 -15.64 -6.35 -9.69
C GLY A 109 -15.79 -7.54 -8.73
N ALA A 110 -14.67 -8.12 -8.27
CA ALA A 110 -14.65 -9.33 -7.45
C ALA A 110 -14.43 -9.05 -5.96
N LEU A 111 -14.38 -7.77 -5.56
CA LEU A 111 -14.15 -7.38 -4.17
C LEU A 111 -15.41 -7.59 -3.33
N THR A 112 -15.39 -8.63 -2.49
CA THR A 112 -16.44 -8.87 -1.50
C THR A 112 -16.04 -8.33 -0.13
N PRO A 113 -17.01 -8.00 0.75
CA PRO A 113 -16.72 -7.59 2.12
C PRO A 113 -15.84 -8.60 2.88
N GLN A 114 -16.01 -9.89 2.62
CA GLN A 114 -15.22 -10.96 3.22
C GLN A 114 -13.76 -10.92 2.75
N ILE A 115 -13.50 -10.66 1.46
CA ILE A 115 -12.14 -10.53 0.91
C ILE A 115 -11.47 -9.26 1.45
N ALA A 116 -12.20 -8.14 1.49
CA ALA A 116 -11.70 -6.89 2.05
C ALA A 116 -11.27 -7.08 3.52
N GLN A 117 -12.12 -7.72 4.33
CA GLN A 117 -11.80 -8.02 5.72
C GLN A 117 -10.60 -8.99 5.85
N ALA A 118 -10.51 -10.00 4.99
CA ALA A 118 -9.38 -10.92 4.98
C ALA A 118 -8.05 -10.23 4.62
N LEU A 119 -8.08 -9.25 3.71
CA LEU A 119 -6.92 -8.43 3.35
C LEU A 119 -6.52 -7.49 4.47
N GLU A 120 -7.48 -6.86 5.15
CA GLU A 120 -7.23 -6.02 6.33
C GLU A 120 -6.61 -6.80 7.49
N ALA A 121 -7.08 -8.03 7.72
CA ALA A 121 -6.55 -8.92 8.75
C ALA A 121 -5.20 -9.56 8.38
N ALA A 122 -4.72 -9.40 7.14
CA ALA A 122 -3.47 -10.01 6.70
C ALA A 122 -2.26 -9.31 7.34
N VAL A 123 -1.55 -10.04 8.21
CA VAL A 123 -0.38 -9.56 8.96
C VAL A 123 0.96 -9.78 8.23
N THR A 124 0.98 -10.56 7.15
CA THR A 124 2.19 -10.84 6.36
C THR A 124 1.95 -10.60 4.87
N LEU A 125 3.03 -10.22 4.16
CA LEU A 125 3.02 -10.06 2.71
C LEU A 125 2.60 -11.35 1.99
N GLN A 126 3.07 -12.50 2.49
CA GLN A 126 2.70 -13.80 1.95
C GLN A 126 1.19 -14.05 2.02
N ARG A 127 0.55 -13.70 3.15
CA ARG A 127 -0.90 -13.87 3.29
C ARG A 127 -1.67 -13.00 2.30
N VAL A 128 -1.21 -11.77 2.06
CA VAL A 128 -1.79 -10.88 1.04
C VAL A 128 -1.66 -11.50 -0.34
N GLU A 129 -0.49 -12.05 -0.70
CA GLU A 129 -0.28 -12.73 -1.98
C GLU A 129 -1.15 -13.99 -2.15
N ASP A 130 -1.34 -14.76 -1.09
CA ASP A 130 -2.18 -15.97 -1.13
C ASP A 130 -3.65 -15.62 -1.38
N ILE A 131 -4.14 -14.53 -0.79
CA ILE A 131 -5.50 -14.01 -1.06
C ILE A 131 -5.59 -13.49 -2.49
N TYR A 132 -4.56 -12.81 -3.00
CA TYR A 132 -4.56 -12.26 -4.36
C TYR A 132 -4.42 -13.33 -5.45
N ARG A 133 -3.80 -14.47 -5.14
CA ARG A 133 -3.45 -15.54 -6.11
C ARG A 133 -4.58 -15.93 -7.08
N PRO A 134 -5.85 -16.11 -6.66
CA PRO A 134 -6.95 -16.48 -7.56
C PRO A 134 -7.34 -15.37 -8.55
N PHE A 135 -7.10 -14.11 -8.18
CA PHE A 135 -7.47 -12.92 -8.95
C PHE A 135 -6.34 -12.42 -9.86
N ARG A 136 -5.16 -13.03 -9.77
CA ARG A 136 -4.02 -12.63 -10.59
C ARG A 136 -4.34 -12.90 -12.07
N PRO A 137 -4.26 -11.89 -12.95
CA PRO A 137 -4.54 -12.08 -14.36
C PRO A 137 -3.58 -13.11 -14.96
N LYS A 138 -4.12 -14.09 -15.69
CA LYS A 138 -3.31 -15.06 -16.43
C LYS A 138 -2.51 -14.30 -17.49
N ARG A 139 -1.19 -14.58 -17.58
CA ARG A 139 -0.35 -13.97 -18.62
C ARG A 139 -0.96 -14.28 -19.99
N ARG A 140 -1.33 -13.24 -20.76
CA ARG A 140 -1.70 -13.42 -22.17
C ARG A 140 -0.45 -13.83 -22.93
N THR A 141 -0.36 -15.12 -23.28
CA THR A 141 0.75 -15.65 -24.08
C THR A 141 0.55 -15.26 -25.54
N ARG A 142 1.63 -15.13 -26.31
CA ARG A 142 1.53 -14.91 -27.77
C ARG A 142 0.68 -15.98 -28.44
N ALA A 143 0.79 -17.23 -27.98
CA ALA A 143 -0.05 -18.34 -28.40
C ALA A 143 -1.54 -18.15 -28.04
N GLY A 144 -1.85 -17.67 -26.83
CA GLY A 144 -3.22 -17.34 -26.42
C GLY A 144 -3.84 -16.24 -27.30
N VAL A 145 -3.08 -15.17 -27.55
CA VAL A 145 -3.51 -14.08 -28.46
C VAL A 145 -3.69 -14.59 -29.89
N ALA A 146 -2.83 -15.50 -30.35
CA ALA A 146 -2.96 -16.10 -31.68
C ALA A 146 -4.21 -16.99 -31.81
N ARG A 147 -4.54 -17.78 -30.78
CA ARG A 147 -5.78 -18.58 -30.72
C ARG A 147 -7.03 -17.69 -30.69
N GLU A 148 -7.03 -16.65 -29.86
CA GLU A 148 -8.12 -15.66 -29.82
C GLU A 148 -8.34 -14.96 -31.17
N ARG A 149 -7.28 -14.82 -31.99
CA ARG A 149 -7.34 -14.30 -33.36
C ARG A 149 -7.68 -15.35 -34.42
N GLY A 150 -8.03 -16.58 -34.01
CA GLY A 150 -8.43 -17.64 -34.93
C GLY A 150 -7.28 -18.21 -35.77
N LEU A 151 -6.02 -18.08 -35.34
CA LEU A 151 -4.86 -18.63 -36.06
C LEU A 151 -4.63 -20.13 -35.80
N GLU A 152 -5.49 -20.76 -35.00
CA GLU A 152 -5.40 -22.17 -34.63
C GLU A 152 -5.56 -23.14 -35.84
N PRO A 153 -6.51 -22.94 -36.78
CA PRO A 153 -6.63 -23.79 -37.97
C PRO A 153 -5.42 -23.70 -38.92
N LEU A 154 -4.81 -22.52 -39.06
CA LEU A 154 -3.62 -22.33 -39.90
C LEU A 154 -2.41 -23.08 -39.33
N ALA A 155 -2.23 -23.03 -38.00
CA ALA A 155 -1.16 -23.77 -37.35
C ALA A 155 -1.32 -25.30 -37.51
N ALA A 156 -2.55 -25.81 -37.42
CA ALA A 156 -2.85 -27.22 -37.64
C ALA A 156 -2.56 -27.65 -39.09
N TRP A 157 -2.87 -26.80 -40.07
CA TRP A 157 -2.58 -27.04 -41.49
C TRP A 157 -1.07 -27.06 -41.80
N LEU A 158 -0.26 -26.23 -41.13
CA LEU A 158 1.20 -26.24 -41.31
C LEU A 158 1.90 -27.47 -40.70
N MET A 159 1.26 -28.16 -39.74
CA MET A 159 1.81 -29.33 -39.06
C MET A 159 1.35 -30.67 -39.67
N SER A 160 0.47 -30.66 -40.66
CA SER A 160 0.05 -31.84 -41.43
C SER A 160 0.95 -32.06 -42.64
#